data_AF-A0A6M4FK91-F1
#
_entry.id   AF-A0A6M4FK91-F1
#
_cell.length_a   1.000
_cell.length_b   1.000
_cell.length_c   1.000
_cell.angle_alpha   90.00
_cell.angle_beta   90.00
_cell.angle_gamma   90.00
#
_symmetry.space_group_name_H-M   'P 1'
#
loop_
_entity.id
_entity.type
_entity.pdbx_description
1 polymer ?
#
loop_
_entity_poly.entity_id
_entity_poly.type
_entity_poly.pdbx_seq_one_letter_code
_entity_poly.pdbx_strand_id
1 'polypeptide(L)'
;MAGVTFGKSMEIELAWSSIFKIFAMGFLTYVIAPVLLVIRDSVVWWAIYRFLYTEKVREIMSQYCLDRAWVDHGGITPFRIYGSGEEQRFYLGEREVECKVFFDQKEAWERLSAQTAQQGVYLKNIEKRIDRLLKHYKQEDGNPLRNNRESLYQGFKKSFIDESSECNKSSQKDAQTAGASA
;
A
#
# COMPACT_ATOMS: atom_id res chain seq x y z
N MET A 1 19.65 -50.07 67.91
CA MET A 1 19.81 -49.97 66.43
C MET A 1 18.87 -48.88 65.94
N ALA A 2 19.36 -47.64 65.87
CA ALA A 2 18.61 -46.52 65.33
C ALA A 2 19.60 -45.64 64.56
N GLY A 3 19.74 -45.96 63.29
CA GLY A 3 20.56 -45.23 62.34
C GLY A 3 20.11 -45.66 60.96
N VAL A 4 20.07 -44.72 60.03
CA VAL A 4 19.67 -44.90 58.61
C VAL A 4 18.17 -44.76 58.33
N THR A 5 17.60 -43.57 58.56
CA THR A 5 16.40 -43.12 57.83
C THR A 5 16.46 -41.67 57.35
N PHE A 6 17.30 -40.81 57.93
CA PHE A 6 17.36 -39.38 57.57
C PHE A 6 18.00 -39.07 56.20
N GLY A 7 18.84 -39.95 55.65
CA GLY A 7 19.51 -39.71 54.36
C GLY A 7 18.60 -39.87 53.13
N LYS A 8 17.63 -40.80 53.16
CA LYS A 8 16.77 -41.09 52.00
C LYS A 8 15.84 -39.95 51.64
N SER A 9 15.25 -39.28 52.64
CA SER A 9 14.32 -38.16 52.40
C SER A 9 15.01 -36.96 51.75
N MET A 10 16.26 -36.69 52.15
CA MET A 10 17.05 -35.56 51.62
C MET A 10 17.48 -35.80 50.16
N GLU A 11 17.89 -37.02 49.80
CA GLU A 11 18.23 -37.38 48.41
C GLU A 11 17.00 -37.33 47.49
N ILE A 12 15.82 -37.72 47.99
CA ILE A 12 14.55 -37.68 47.25
C ILE A 12 14.14 -36.22 46.98
N GLU A 13 14.25 -35.33 47.95
CA GLU A 13 13.96 -33.90 47.78
C GLU A 13 14.92 -33.22 46.78
N LEU A 14 16.21 -33.55 46.85
CA LEU A 14 17.23 -33.06 45.91
C LEU A 14 16.99 -33.56 44.47
N ALA A 15 16.58 -34.83 44.32
CA ALA A 15 16.24 -35.42 43.03
C ALA A 15 14.97 -34.77 42.43
N TRP A 16 13.92 -34.59 43.24
CA TRP A 16 12.69 -33.92 42.81
C TRP A 16 12.91 -32.44 42.44
N SER A 17 13.74 -31.72 43.20
CA SER A 17 14.15 -30.35 42.86
C SER A 17 14.86 -30.29 41.50
N SER A 18 15.73 -31.26 41.22
CA SER A 18 16.47 -31.34 39.96
C SER A 18 15.56 -31.67 38.78
N ILE A 19 14.62 -32.61 38.94
CA ILE A 19 13.61 -32.95 37.93
C ILE A 19 12.72 -31.74 37.64
N PHE A 20 12.26 -31.03 38.67
CA PHE A 20 11.46 -29.82 38.51
C PHE A 20 12.22 -28.73 37.74
N LYS A 21 13.52 -28.53 38.01
CA LYS A 21 14.36 -27.58 37.26
C LYS A 21 14.48 -27.93 35.79
N ILE A 22 14.66 -29.21 35.47
CA ILE A 22 14.74 -29.69 34.08
C ILE A 22 13.39 -29.48 33.38
N PHE A 23 12.29 -29.82 34.06
CA PHE A 23 10.95 -29.59 33.53
C PHE A 23 10.65 -28.10 33.34
N ALA A 24 11.04 -27.25 34.29
CA ALA A 24 10.88 -25.80 34.19
C ALA A 24 11.71 -25.19 33.06
N MET A 25 12.96 -25.64 32.88
CA MET A 25 13.79 -25.27 31.72
C MET A 25 13.11 -25.68 30.41
N GLY A 26 12.63 -26.93 30.32
CA GLY A 26 11.87 -27.42 29.17
C GLY A 26 10.62 -26.59 28.90
N PHE A 27 9.82 -26.30 29.93
CA PHE A 27 8.62 -25.48 29.81
C PHE A 27 8.94 -24.05 29.36
N LEU A 28 10.00 -23.44 29.90
CA LEU A 28 10.40 -22.09 29.54
C LEU A 28 10.87 -22.01 28.09
N THR A 29 11.65 -23.00 27.63
CA THR A 29 12.14 -23.05 26.25
C THR A 29 11.06 -23.41 25.24
N TYR A 30 10.21 -24.39 25.55
CA TYR A 30 9.26 -24.94 24.58
C TYR A 30 7.86 -24.32 24.64
N VAL A 31 7.51 -23.63 25.72
CA VAL A 31 6.19 -23.00 25.88
C VAL A 31 6.33 -21.48 25.99
N ILE A 32 7.14 -20.98 26.92
CA ILE A 32 7.20 -19.52 27.17
C ILE A 32 7.89 -18.79 26.02
N ALA A 33 9.05 -19.29 25.55
CA ALA A 33 9.78 -18.64 24.46
C ALA A 33 8.95 -18.50 23.15
N PRO A 34 8.29 -19.54 22.62
CA PRO A 34 7.47 -19.39 21.42
C PRO A 34 6.27 -18.45 21.64
N VAL A 35 5.64 -18.48 22.81
CA VAL A 35 4.54 -17.55 23.14
C VAL A 35 5.03 -16.11 23.14
N LEU A 36 6.21 -15.82 23.71
CA LEU A 36 6.80 -14.48 23.69
C LEU A 36 7.11 -14.00 22.27
N LEU A 37 7.54 -14.90 21.37
CA LEU A 37 7.76 -14.56 19.96
C LEU A 37 6.45 -14.16 19.26
N VAL A 38 5.37 -14.93 19.47
CA VAL A 38 4.05 -14.61 18.90
C VAL A 38 3.51 -13.28 19.45
N ILE A 39 3.67 -13.04 20.75
CA ILE A 39 3.25 -11.77 21.38
C ILE A 39 4.06 -10.61 20.80
N ARG A 40 5.39 -10.75 20.68
CA ARG A 40 6.24 -9.73 20.07
C ARG A 40 5.75 -9.35 18.68
N ASP A 41 5.52 -10.36 17.83
CA ASP A 41 5.08 -10.14 16.45
C ASP A 41 3.71 -9.45 16.42
N SER A 42 2.78 -9.89 17.28
CA SER A 42 1.46 -9.28 17.43
C SER A 42 1.52 -7.81 17.86
N VAL A 43 2.40 -7.47 18.81
CA VAL A 43 2.59 -6.09 19.28
C VAL A 43 3.18 -5.21 18.19
N VAL A 44 4.14 -5.72 17.40
CA VAL A 44 4.72 -4.99 16.27
C VAL A 44 3.63 -4.68 15.23
N TRP A 45 2.84 -5.68 14.85
CA TRP A 45 1.72 -5.47 13.91
C TRP A 45 0.69 -4.50 14.44
N TRP A 46 0.31 -4.65 15.71
CA TRP A 46 -0.60 -3.73 16.36
C TRP A 46 -0.07 -2.29 16.32
N ALA A 47 1.22 -2.08 16.59
CA ALA A 47 1.84 -0.75 16.52
C ALA A 47 1.83 -0.17 15.10
N ILE A 48 2.12 -1.00 14.08
CA ILE A 48 2.05 -0.59 12.67
C ILE A 48 0.63 -0.14 12.33
N TYR A 49 -0.39 -0.96 12.63
CA TYR A 49 -1.78 -0.64 12.31
C TYR A 49 -2.32 0.55 13.11
N ARG A 50 -1.95 0.68 14.37
CA ARG A 50 -2.49 1.72 15.25
C ARG A 50 -1.84 3.09 15.04
N PHE A 51 -0.54 3.14 14.73
CA PHE A 51 0.22 4.38 14.67
C PHE A 51 0.69 4.78 13.27
N LEU A 52 1.02 3.83 12.40
CA LEU A 52 1.59 4.12 11.07
C LEU A 52 0.58 3.97 9.95
N TYR A 53 -0.31 2.98 10.04
CA TYR A 53 -1.34 2.67 9.04
C TYR A 53 -2.72 3.15 9.50
N THR A 54 -2.83 4.46 9.74
CA THR A 54 -4.07 5.09 10.20
C THR A 54 -5.06 5.33 9.06
N GLU A 55 -6.32 5.62 9.39
CA GLU A 55 -7.36 5.97 8.38
C GLU A 55 -6.94 7.15 7.51
N LYS A 56 -6.32 8.19 8.09
CA LYS A 56 -5.79 9.33 7.33
C LYS A 56 -4.75 8.92 6.29
N VAL A 57 -3.86 7.99 6.64
CA VAL A 57 -2.84 7.49 5.72
C VAL A 57 -3.49 6.67 4.60
N ARG A 58 -4.54 5.91 4.90
CA ARG A 58 -5.32 5.17 3.90
C ARG A 58 -6.06 6.11 2.95
N GLU A 59 -6.63 7.19 3.46
CA GLU A 59 -7.30 8.21 2.65
C GLU A 59 -6.32 8.92 1.72
N ILE A 60 -5.19 9.39 2.25
CA ILE A 60 -4.11 10.01 1.45
C ILE A 60 -3.59 9.01 0.40
N MET A 61 -3.46 7.74 0.75
CA MET A 61 -3.05 6.69 -0.19
C MET A 61 -4.08 6.49 -1.31
N SER A 62 -5.37 6.48 -0.98
CA SER A 62 -6.44 6.36 -1.97
C SER A 62 -6.44 7.56 -2.91
N GLN A 63 -6.35 8.78 -2.38
CA GLN A 63 -6.25 10.01 -3.18
C GLN A 63 -5.01 9.98 -4.08
N TYR A 64 -3.85 9.64 -3.53
CA TYR A 64 -2.62 9.50 -4.31
C TYR A 64 -2.75 8.49 -5.46
N CYS A 65 -3.39 7.33 -5.22
CA CYS A 65 -3.56 6.32 -6.26
C CYS A 65 -4.53 6.78 -7.36
N LEU A 66 -5.61 7.47 -6.97
CA LEU A 66 -6.57 8.06 -7.90
C LEU A 66 -5.91 9.16 -8.74
N ASP A 67 -5.25 10.11 -8.09
CA ASP A 67 -4.59 11.25 -8.72
C ASP A 67 -3.51 10.78 -9.70
N ARG A 68 -2.70 9.80 -9.27
CA ARG A 68 -1.69 9.17 -10.13
C ARG A 68 -2.32 8.42 -11.31
N ALA A 69 -3.37 7.64 -11.09
CA ALA A 69 -4.06 6.94 -12.16
C ALA A 69 -4.68 7.92 -13.17
N TRP A 70 -5.20 9.06 -12.73
CA TRP A 70 -5.70 10.10 -13.60
C TRP A 70 -4.58 10.77 -14.42
N VAL A 71 -3.44 11.07 -13.80
CA VAL A 71 -2.26 11.63 -14.49
C VAL A 71 -1.73 10.67 -15.56
N ASP A 72 -1.68 9.37 -15.24
CA ASP A 72 -1.11 8.34 -16.11
C ASP A 72 -2.08 7.86 -17.21
N HIS A 73 -3.40 7.82 -16.91
CA HIS A 73 -4.41 7.15 -17.74
C HIS A 73 -5.66 7.99 -18.05
N GLY A 74 -5.74 9.25 -17.62
CA GLY A 74 -6.90 10.12 -17.87
C GLY A 74 -7.07 10.55 -19.33
N GLY A 75 -6.16 10.19 -20.24
CA GLY A 75 -6.25 10.50 -21.68
C GLY A 75 -6.00 11.97 -22.04
N ILE A 76 -5.54 12.78 -21.09
CA ILE A 76 -5.30 14.23 -21.23
C ILE A 76 -3.89 14.50 -21.79
N THR A 77 -2.95 13.58 -21.57
CA THR A 77 -1.59 13.64 -22.08
C THR A 77 -1.43 12.77 -23.34
N PRO A 78 -0.55 13.15 -24.29
CA PRO A 78 0.35 14.30 -24.28
C PRO A 78 -0.31 15.64 -24.68
N PHE A 79 0.13 16.73 -24.04
CA PHE A 79 -0.20 18.10 -24.47
C PHE A 79 0.67 18.48 -25.67
N ARG A 80 0.06 18.82 -26.81
CA ARG A 80 0.79 19.23 -28.02
C ARG A 80 0.26 20.55 -28.54
N ILE A 81 1.17 21.40 -29.04
CA ILE A 81 0.84 22.66 -29.68
C ILE A 81 1.47 22.60 -31.07
N TYR A 82 0.69 22.80 -32.11
CA TYR A 82 1.16 22.88 -33.50
C TYR A 82 0.90 24.28 -34.05
N GLY A 83 1.82 24.78 -34.88
CA GLY A 83 1.74 26.11 -35.49
C GLY A 83 2.35 27.24 -34.64
N SER A 84 2.34 28.44 -35.19
CA SER A 84 2.88 29.66 -34.58
C SER A 84 2.03 30.86 -35.03
N GLY A 85 1.64 31.75 -34.11
CA GLY A 85 0.80 32.92 -34.42
C GLY A 85 -0.70 32.61 -34.37
N GLU A 86 -1.48 33.12 -35.33
CA GLU A 86 -2.95 32.98 -35.36
C GLU A 86 -3.44 31.57 -35.76
N GLU A 87 -2.59 30.73 -36.37
CA GLU A 87 -2.93 29.36 -36.77
C GLU A 87 -2.57 28.31 -35.70
N GLN A 88 -2.44 28.72 -34.43
CA GLN A 88 -2.00 27.84 -33.37
C GLN A 88 -3.12 26.86 -32.97
N ARG A 89 -2.85 25.56 -33.12
CA ARG A 89 -3.77 24.49 -32.77
C ARG A 89 -3.29 23.76 -31.53
N PHE A 90 -4.20 23.59 -30.57
CA PHE A 90 -3.92 22.97 -29.29
C PHE A 90 -4.51 21.56 -29.28
N TYR A 91 -3.71 20.58 -28.86
CA TYR A 91 -4.13 19.19 -28.82
C TYR A 91 -3.94 18.59 -27.43
N LEU A 92 -4.98 17.91 -26.96
CA LEU A 92 -4.98 17.05 -25.77
C LEU A 92 -5.01 15.61 -26.27
N GLY A 93 -3.85 14.94 -26.26
CA GLY A 93 -3.70 13.65 -26.92
C GLY A 93 -3.83 13.78 -28.44
N GLU A 94 -4.91 13.20 -28.98
CA GLU A 94 -5.25 13.24 -30.42
C GLU A 94 -6.38 14.24 -30.74
N ARG A 95 -6.97 14.88 -29.73
CA ARG A 95 -8.13 15.78 -29.90
C ARG A 95 -7.69 17.23 -29.96
N GLU A 96 -8.15 17.94 -30.99
CA GLU A 96 -8.00 19.40 -31.09
C GLU A 96 -8.97 20.09 -30.13
N VAL A 97 -8.46 21.06 -29.38
CA VAL A 97 -9.22 21.79 -28.37
C VAL A 97 -8.98 23.29 -28.46
N GLU A 98 -9.91 24.06 -27.91
CA GLU A 98 -9.75 25.50 -27.79
C GLU A 98 -8.61 25.85 -26.82
N CYS A 99 -7.91 26.95 -27.12
CA CYS A 99 -6.80 27.50 -26.33
C CYS A 99 -7.11 27.57 -24.82
N LYS A 100 -8.28 28.09 -24.43
CA LYS A 100 -8.68 28.20 -23.02
C LYS A 100 -8.74 26.85 -22.33
N VAL A 101 -9.42 25.87 -22.94
CA VAL A 101 -9.56 24.51 -22.40
C VAL A 101 -8.20 23.83 -22.28
N PHE A 102 -7.30 24.04 -23.23
CA PHE A 102 -5.94 23.51 -23.16
C PHE A 102 -5.16 24.04 -21.96
N PHE A 103 -5.14 25.36 -21.74
CA PHE A 103 -4.41 25.96 -20.62
C PHE A 103 -5.04 25.61 -19.27
N ASP A 104 -6.37 25.59 -19.18
CA ASP A 104 -7.07 25.20 -17.95
C ASP A 104 -6.77 23.75 -17.56
N GLN A 105 -6.80 22.82 -18.52
CA GLN A 105 -6.48 21.42 -18.27
C GLN A 105 -4.99 21.20 -17.97
N LYS A 106 -4.11 21.94 -18.65
CA LYS A 106 -2.68 21.90 -18.38
C LYS A 106 -2.38 22.38 -16.97
N GLU A 107 -2.97 23.50 -16.54
CA GLU A 107 -2.79 24.01 -15.18
C GLU A 107 -3.35 23.04 -14.13
N ALA A 108 -4.52 22.46 -14.38
CA ALA A 108 -5.10 21.44 -13.50
C ALA A 108 -4.18 20.21 -13.38
N TRP A 109 -3.60 19.75 -14.49
CA TRP A 109 -2.66 18.63 -14.51
C TRP A 109 -1.34 18.96 -13.78
N GLU A 110 -0.80 20.16 -13.96
CA GLU A 110 0.40 20.62 -13.26
C GLU A 110 0.16 20.71 -11.74
N ARG A 111 -0.98 21.24 -11.30
CA ARG A 111 -1.35 21.28 -9.87
C ARG A 111 -1.50 19.88 -9.29
N LEU A 112 -2.21 18.99 -10.00
CA LEU A 112 -2.47 17.64 -9.53
C LEU A 112 -1.19 16.78 -9.51
N SER A 113 -0.30 16.93 -10.50
CA SER A 113 1.00 16.25 -10.51
C SER A 113 1.91 16.73 -9.37
N ALA A 114 1.92 18.03 -9.07
CA ALA A 114 2.65 18.57 -7.92
C ALA A 114 2.11 18.04 -6.59
N GLN A 115 0.78 17.98 -6.43
CA GLN A 115 0.13 17.41 -5.25
C GLN A 115 0.43 15.90 -5.11
N THR A 116 0.35 15.15 -6.21
CA THR A 116 0.68 13.72 -6.27
C THR A 116 2.12 13.49 -5.83
N ALA A 117 3.07 14.34 -6.25
CA ALA A 117 4.47 14.25 -5.84
C ALA A 117 4.63 14.45 -4.32
N GLN A 118 3.95 15.45 -3.74
CA GLN A 118 3.99 15.71 -2.29
C GLN A 118 3.40 14.54 -1.47
N GLN A 119 2.23 14.04 -1.86
CA GLN A 119 1.60 12.88 -1.24
C GLN A 119 2.50 11.63 -1.36
N GLY A 120 3.14 11.44 -2.52
CA GLY A 120 4.08 10.34 -2.75
C GLY A 120 5.30 10.39 -1.82
N VAL A 121 5.87 11.57 -1.56
CA VAL A 121 6.97 11.74 -0.59
C VAL A 121 6.51 11.40 0.83
N TYR A 122 5.32 11.85 1.23
CA TYR A 122 4.74 11.55 2.54
C TYR A 122 4.54 10.04 2.74
N LEU A 123 3.88 9.37 1.79
CA LEU A 123 3.65 7.93 1.84
C LEU A 123 4.96 7.15 1.86
N LYS A 124 5.94 7.52 1.02
CA LYS A 124 7.26 6.89 0.99
C LYS A 124 8.01 7.00 2.32
N ASN A 125 7.83 8.11 3.04
CA ASN A 125 8.40 8.26 4.39
C ASN A 125 7.76 7.31 5.40
N ILE A 126 6.46 7.06 5.29
CA ILE A 126 5.76 6.06 6.12
C ILE A 126 6.20 4.66 5.74
N GLU A 127 6.32 4.33 4.44
CA GLU A 127 6.82 3.03 3.96
C GLU A 127 8.19 2.73 4.59
N LYS A 128 9.13 3.68 4.52
CA LYS A 128 10.46 3.54 5.14
C LYS A 128 10.43 3.37 6.65
N ARG A 129 9.43 3.91 7.35
CA ARG A 129 9.28 3.72 8.81
C ARG A 129 8.81 2.31 9.11
N ILE A 130 7.82 1.82 8.36
CA ILE A 130 7.31 0.45 8.46
C ILE A 130 8.42 -0.55 8.12
N ASP A 131 9.13 -0.35 7.01
CA ASP A 131 10.24 -1.23 6.57
C ASP A 131 11.35 -1.32 7.63
N ARG A 132 11.68 -0.20 8.29
CA ARG A 132 12.66 -0.19 9.38
C ARG A 132 12.18 -1.02 10.58
N LEU A 133 10.90 -0.95 10.94
CA LEU A 133 10.34 -1.76 12.03
C LEU A 133 10.34 -3.24 11.66
N LEU A 134 9.83 -3.60 10.48
CA LEU A 134 9.78 -4.98 10.01
C LEU A 134 11.19 -5.58 9.95
N LYS A 135 12.17 -4.84 9.42
CA LYS A 135 13.58 -5.28 9.37
C LYS A 135 14.19 -5.42 10.77
N HIS A 136 13.91 -4.50 11.69
CA HIS A 136 14.44 -4.54 13.05
C HIS A 136 13.92 -5.77 13.82
N TYR A 137 12.63 -6.09 13.67
CA TYR A 137 11.98 -7.22 14.33
C TYR A 137 11.99 -8.52 13.50
N LYS A 138 12.72 -8.56 12.37
CA LYS A 138 12.85 -9.72 11.47
C LYS A 138 11.50 -10.34 11.08
N GLN A 139 10.51 -9.50 10.82
CA GLN A 139 9.20 -9.95 10.33
C GLN A 139 9.34 -10.37 8.85
N GLU A 140 8.69 -11.47 8.47
CA GLU A 140 8.76 -12.01 7.10
C GLU A 140 7.72 -11.38 6.15
N ASP A 141 6.61 -10.83 6.67
CA ASP A 141 5.56 -10.28 5.81
C ASP A 141 5.94 -8.94 5.17
N GLY A 142 5.34 -8.69 4.00
CA GLY A 142 5.52 -7.46 3.24
C GLY A 142 4.83 -6.25 3.87
N ASN A 143 5.35 -5.06 3.56
CA ASN A 143 4.79 -3.79 4.01
C ASN A 143 3.32 -3.63 3.55
N PRO A 144 2.35 -3.52 4.48
CA PRO A 144 0.92 -3.46 4.15
C PRO A 144 0.56 -2.23 3.32
N LEU A 145 1.30 -1.11 3.50
CA LEU A 145 1.04 0.11 2.75
C LEU A 145 1.41 -0.06 1.27
N ARG A 146 2.51 -0.75 0.98
CA ARG A 146 2.94 -1.03 -0.39
C ARG A 146 1.97 -1.98 -1.10
N ASN A 147 1.56 -3.04 -0.41
CA ASN A 147 0.66 -4.06 -0.98
C ASN A 147 -0.71 -3.46 -1.32
N ASN A 148 -1.26 -2.63 -0.42
CA ASN A 148 -2.54 -1.97 -0.65
C ASN A 148 -2.47 -0.84 -1.67
N ARG A 149 -1.33 -0.15 -1.78
CA ARG A 149 -1.12 0.88 -2.81
C ARG A 149 -1.19 0.29 -4.21
N GLU A 150 -0.52 -0.84 -4.43
CA GLU A 150 -0.52 -1.50 -5.74
C GLU A 150 -1.94 -1.95 -6.12
N SER A 151 -2.68 -2.58 -5.20
CA SER A 151 -4.03 -3.05 -5.49
C SER A 151 -5.00 -1.89 -5.80
N LEU A 152 -4.93 -0.78 -5.06
CA LEU A 152 -5.75 0.41 -5.31
C LEU A 152 -5.42 1.06 -6.66
N TYR A 153 -4.13 1.22 -6.98
CA TYR A 153 -3.72 1.79 -8.25
C TYR A 153 -4.22 0.96 -9.44
N GLN A 154 -4.12 -0.37 -9.37
CA GLN A 154 -4.66 -1.25 -10.41
C GLN A 154 -6.18 -1.13 -10.53
N GLY A 155 -6.89 -0.97 -9.41
CA GLY A 155 -8.33 -0.73 -9.39
C GLY A 155 -8.72 0.54 -10.14
N PHE A 156 -8.09 1.68 -9.81
CA PHE A 156 -8.37 2.96 -10.48
C PHE A 156 -7.91 2.98 -11.93
N LYS A 157 -6.76 2.37 -12.23
CA LYS A 157 -6.30 2.21 -13.61
C LYS A 157 -7.35 1.50 -14.47
N LYS A 158 -7.95 0.42 -13.95
CA LYS A 158 -8.97 -0.32 -14.67
C LYS A 158 -10.21 0.52 -14.95
N SER A 159 -10.67 1.34 -13.99
CA SER A 159 -11.83 2.20 -14.22
C SER A 159 -11.60 3.22 -15.35
N PHE A 160 -10.42 3.81 -15.44
CA PHE A 160 -10.10 4.75 -16.54
C PHE A 160 -9.99 4.06 -17.90
N ILE A 161 -9.46 2.84 -17.95
CA ILE A 161 -9.34 2.07 -19.20
C ILE A 161 -10.73 1.63 -19.69
N ASP A 162 -11.57 1.09 -18.79
CA ASP A 162 -12.91 0.61 -19.14
C ASP A 162 -13.79 1.77 -19.65
N GLU A 163 -13.75 2.94 -19.01
CA GLU A 163 -14.47 4.16 -19.48
C GLU A 163 -14.00 4.62 -20.88
N SER A 164 -12.69 4.59 -21.14
CA SER A 164 -12.16 4.95 -22.46
C SER A 164 -12.63 3.98 -23.57
N SER A 165 -12.86 2.71 -23.20
CA SER A 165 -13.33 1.67 -24.12
C SER A 165 -14.83 1.79 -24.44
N GLU A 166 -15.64 2.24 -23.48
CA GLU A 166 -17.09 2.45 -23.67
C GLU A 166 -17.37 3.72 -24.48
N CYS A 167 -16.62 4.80 -24.23
CA CYS A 167 -16.74 6.05 -25.00
C CYS A 167 -16.37 5.86 -26.49
N ASN A 168 -15.41 4.98 -26.78
CA ASN A 168 -15.07 4.63 -28.17
C ASN A 168 -16.16 3.79 -28.85
N LYS A 169 -16.85 2.92 -28.10
CA LYS A 169 -17.97 2.12 -28.64
C LYS A 169 -19.22 2.95 -28.92
N SER A 170 -19.52 3.96 -28.09
CA SER A 170 -20.65 4.86 -28.36
C SER A 170 -20.41 5.74 -29.59
N SER A 171 -19.20 6.28 -29.72
CA SER A 171 -18.81 7.13 -30.87
C SER A 171 -18.84 6.37 -32.21
N GLN A 172 -18.53 5.07 -32.21
CA GLN A 172 -18.67 4.23 -33.42
C GLN A 172 -20.13 3.91 -33.79
N LYS A 173 -21.01 3.78 -32.80
CA LYS A 173 -22.45 3.52 -33.03
C LYS A 173 -23.13 4.74 -33.66
N ASP A 174 -22.79 5.93 -33.21
CA ASP A 174 -23.38 7.17 -33.74
C ASP A 174 -22.90 7.45 -35.19
N ALA A 175 -21.64 7.15 -35.50
CA ALA A 175 -21.10 7.26 -36.85
C ALA A 175 -21.72 6.25 -37.84
N GLN A 176 -22.04 5.02 -37.41
CA GLN A 176 -22.70 4.03 -38.26
C GLN A 176 -24.19 4.32 -38.49
N THR A 177 -24.86 4.98 -37.53
CA THR A 177 -26.28 5.32 -37.66
C THR A 177 -26.48 6.54 -38.58
N ALA A 178 -25.53 7.48 -38.60
CA ALA A 178 -25.54 8.61 -39.52
C ALA A 178 -25.21 8.23 -40.98
N GLY A 179 -24.39 7.18 -41.20
CA GLY A 179 -24.05 6.69 -42.54
C GLY A 179 -25.11 5.80 -43.19
N ALA A 180 -26.12 5.33 -42.44
CA ALA A 180 -27.20 4.49 -42.94
C ALA A 180 -28.45 5.28 -43.37
N SER A 181 -28.42 6.62 -43.28
CA SER A 181 -29.53 7.51 -43.67
C SER A 181 -29.16 8.46 -44.83
N ALA A 182 -28.11 8.13 -45.60
CA ALA A 182 -27.70 8.86 -46.81
C ALA A 182 -27.90 8.00 -48.07
#